data_AF-A0A6P7H1J7-F1
#
_entry.id   AF-A0A6P7H1J7-F1
#
_cell.length_a   1.000
_cell.length_b   1.000
_cell.length_c   1.000
_cell.angle_alpha   90.00
_cell.angle_beta   90.00
_cell.angle_gamma   90.00
#
_symmetry.space_group_name_H-M   'P 1'
#
loop_
_entity.id
_entity.type
_entity.pdbx_description
1 polymer ?
#
loop_
_entity_poly.entity_id
_entity_poly.type
_entity_poly.pdbx_seq_one_letter_code
_entity_poly.pdbx_strand_id
1 'polypeptide(L)' 'VPYQSISRLVNSYLSGLQIHEHADKQTHQCSGGTRRKLSFAMAMVGNPKVVLLDEPSTGMDPRSKRFLWDTVLASFQ' A
#
# COMPACT_ATOMS: atom_id res chain seq x y z
N VAL A 1 4.84 2.40 15.02
CA VAL A 1 3.49 2.99 14.89
C VAL A 1 2.73 2.81 16.21
N PRO A 2 2.19 3.86 16.83
CA PRO A 2 1.39 3.73 18.06
C PRO A 2 0.13 2.88 17.85
N TYR A 3 -0.23 2.02 18.81
CA TYR A 3 -1.33 1.04 18.67
C TYR A 3 -2.68 1.67 18.29
N GLN A 4 -3.02 2.80 18.90
CA GLN A 4 -4.25 3.56 18.64
C GLN A 4 -4.35 4.11 17.20
N SER A 5 -3.24 4.12 16.45
CA SER A 5 -3.20 4.62 15.08
C SER A 5 -3.20 3.50 14.02
N ILE A 6 -3.07 2.23 14.42
CA ILE A 6 -2.95 1.10 13.50
C ILE A 6 -4.17 1.03 12.56
N SER A 7 -5.39 0.99 13.11
CA SER A 7 -6.60 0.86 12.29
C SER A 7 -6.76 2.00 11.29
N ARG A 8 -6.45 3.23 11.71
CA ARG A 8 -6.50 4.41 10.83
C ARG A 8 -5.50 4.30 9.69
N LEU A 9 -4.27 3.88 9.99
CA LEU A 9 -3.20 3.74 9.03
C LEU A 9 -3.50 2.63 8.02
N VAL A 10 -3.94 1.47 8.51
CA VAL A 10 -4.36 0.34 7.66
C VAL A 10 -5.50 0.77 6.74
N ASN A 11 -6.54 1.40 7.27
CA ASN A 11 -7.69 1.85 6.46
C ASN A 11 -7.31 2.91 5.41
N SER A 12 -6.35 3.79 5.73
CA SER A 12 -5.77 4.74 4.76
C SER A 12 -5.17 4.01 3.56
N TYR A 13 -4.27 3.05 3.79
CA TYR A 13 -3.64 2.28 2.71
C TYR A 13 -4.63 1.41 1.94
N LEU A 14 -5.54 0.72 2.63
CA LEU A 14 -6.55 -0.13 1.98
C LEU A 14 -7.47 0.69 1.05
N SER A 15 -7.85 1.90 1.48
CA SER A 15 -8.71 2.79 0.70
C SER A 15 -7.93 3.43 -0.47
N GLY A 16 -6.73 3.93 -0.21
CA GLY A 16 -5.87 4.56 -1.23
C GLY A 16 -5.49 3.62 -2.37
N LEU A 17 -5.24 2.35 -2.04
CA LEU A 17 -4.89 1.30 -3.00
C LEU A 17 -6.12 0.56 -3.57
N GLN A 18 -7.33 0.91 -3.16
CA GLN A 18 -8.57 0.25 -3.61
C GLN A 18 -8.55 -1.28 -3.39
N ILE A 19 -8.17 -1.73 -2.20
CA ILE A 19 -8.12 -3.16 -1.83
C ILE A 19 -8.91 -3.49 -0.57
N HIS A 20 -9.80 -2.60 -0.13
CA HIS A 20 -10.59 -2.77 1.09
C HIS A 20 -11.47 -4.03 1.06
N GLU A 21 -11.97 -4.44 -0.11
CA GLU A 21 -12.75 -5.68 -0.28
C GLU A 21 -11.92 -6.97 -0.11
N HIS A 22 -10.60 -6.82 0.03
CA HIS A 22 -9.66 -7.92 0.24
C HIS A 22 -9.04 -7.92 1.64
N ALA A 23 -9.50 -7.05 2.55
CA ALA A 23 -8.90 -6.86 3.88
C ALA A 23 -8.82 -8.17 4.69
N ASP A 24 -9.87 -9.00 4.61
CA ASP A 24 -9.98 -10.26 5.36
C ASP A 24 -9.57 -11.50 4.54
N LYS A 25 -9.07 -11.30 3.30
CA LYS A 25 -8.63 -12.40 2.43
C LYS A 25 -7.17 -12.72 2.68
N GLN A 26 -6.84 -14.01 2.61
CA GLN A 26 -5.43 -14.41 2.66
C GLN A 26 -4.73 -14.02 1.36
N THR A 27 -3.46 -13.62 1.44
CA THR A 27 -2.70 -13.06 0.30
C THR A 27 -2.63 -13.98 -0.91
N HIS A 28 -2.64 -15.30 -0.71
CA HIS A 28 -2.64 -16.28 -1.80
C HIS A 28 -3.93 -16.26 -2.65
N GLN A 29 -5.04 -15.78 -2.07
CA GLN A 29 -6.35 -15.64 -2.72
C GLN A 29 -6.47 -14.32 -3.52
N CYS A 30 -5.54 -13.39 -3.33
CA CYS A 30 -5.54 -12.10 -4.02
C CYS A 30 -4.96 -12.21 -5.43
N SER A 31 -5.41 -11.34 -6.35
CA SER A 31 -4.81 -11.23 -7.69
C SER A 31 -3.36 -10.75 -7.61
N GLY A 32 -2.59 -10.92 -8.69
CA GLY A 32 -1.22 -10.39 -8.78
C GLY A 32 -1.14 -8.88 -8.50
N GLY A 33 -2.06 -8.09 -9.06
CA GLY A 33 -2.14 -6.65 -8.83
C GLY A 33 -2.46 -6.30 -7.37
N THR A 34 -3.42 -7.00 -6.75
CA THR A 34 -3.76 -6.81 -5.33
C THR A 34 -2.58 -7.16 -4.41
N ARG A 35 -1.85 -8.24 -4.71
CA ARG A 35 -0.62 -8.59 -3.98
C ARG A 35 0.46 -7.52 -4.10
N ARG A 36 0.67 -6.94 -5.29
CA ARG A 36 1.61 -5.83 -5.51
C ARG A 36 1.24 -4.61 -4.66
N LYS A 37 -0.06 -4.26 -4.63
CA LYS A 37 -0.59 -3.15 -3.81
C LYS A 37 -0.34 -3.39 -2.32
N LEU A 38 -0.66 -4.59 -1.83
CA LEU A 38 -0.39 -4.95 -0.44
C LEU A 38 1.11 -4.91 -0.11
N SER A 39 1.97 -5.39 -1.03
CA SER A 39 3.43 -5.33 -0.87
C SER A 39 3.91 -3.89 -0.71
N PHE A 40 3.38 -2.96 -1.50
CA PHE A 40 3.69 -1.53 -1.35
C PHE A 40 3.22 -0.98 0.01
N ALA A 41 1.97 -1.27 0.42
CA ALA A 41 1.46 -0.84 1.72
C ALA A 41 2.33 -1.33 2.88
N MET A 42 2.74 -2.61 2.85
CA MET A 42 3.62 -3.21 3.85
C MET A 42 4.99 -2.55 3.90
N ALA A 43 5.56 -2.14 2.75
CA ALA A 43 6.83 -1.43 2.72
C ALA A 43 6.71 -0.02 3.34
N MET A 44 5.57 0.65 3.17
CA MET A 44 5.39 2.05 3.58
C MET A 44 4.77 2.24 4.97
N VAL A 45 4.10 1.23 5.54
CA VAL A 45 3.37 1.33 6.83
C VAL A 45 4.25 1.82 7.99
N GLY A 46 5.56 1.56 7.94
CA GLY A 46 6.51 1.97 8.97
C GLY A 46 7.00 3.41 8.87
N ASN A 47 6.55 4.18 7.85
CA ASN A 47 7.17 5.44 7.45
C ASN A 47 8.70 5.31 7.32
N PRO A 48 9.18 4.42 6.42
CA PRO A 48 10.61 4.14 6.31
C PRO A 48 11.37 5.39 5.85
N LYS A 49 12.63 5.55 6.28
CA LYS A 49 13.53 6.62 5.80
C LYS A 49 14.12 6.34 4.42
N VAL A 50 14.20 5.07 4.06
CA VAL A 50 14.66 4.58 2.75
C VAL A 50 13.79 3.39 2.38
N VAL A 51 13.34 3.33 1.14
CA VAL A 51 12.59 2.19 0.59
C VAL A 51 13.21 1.79 -0.74
N LEU A 52 13.35 0.49 -0.97
CA LEU A 52 13.74 -0.07 -2.27
C LEU A 52 12.49 -0.67 -2.91
N LEU A 53 12.18 -0.23 -4.13
CA LEU A 53 10.99 -0.63 -4.84
C LEU A 53 11.39 -1.14 -6.22
N ASP A 54 11.09 -2.41 -6.50
CA ASP A 54 11.27 -2.98 -7.83
C ASP A 54 9.92 -3.07 -8.54
N GLU A 55 9.80 -2.35 -9.65
CA GLU A 55 8.59 -2.31 -10.48
C GLU A 55 7.28 -2.11 -9.68
N PRO A 56 7.20 -1.14 -8.74
CA PRO A 56 6.16 -1.12 -7.72
C PRO A 56 4.76 -0.82 -8.25
N SER A 57 4.64 -0.27 -9.46
CA SER A 57 3.37 0.19 -10.05
C SER A 57 2.84 -0.70 -11.18
N THR A 58 3.58 -1.73 -11.59
CA THR A 58 3.21 -2.61 -12.71
C THR A 58 1.95 -3.40 -12.35
N GLY A 59 1.01 -3.47 -13.30
CA GLY A 59 -0.25 -4.20 -13.11
C GLY A 59 -1.23 -3.56 -12.12
N MET A 60 -0.96 -2.35 -11.60
CA MET A 60 -1.93 -1.57 -10.83
C MET A 60 -2.86 -0.78 -11.75
N ASP A 61 -4.07 -0.50 -11.29
CA ASP A 61 -4.98 0.46 -11.93
C ASP A 61 -4.45 1.90 -11.79
N PRO A 62 -4.88 2.84 -12.65
CA PRO A 62 -4.37 4.21 -12.63
C PRO A 62 -4.52 4.94 -11.29
N ARG A 63 -5.56 4.66 -10.50
CA ARG A 63 -5.81 5.35 -9.24
C ARG A 63 -4.86 4.87 -8.15
N SER A 64 -4.67 3.56 -8.05
CA SER A 64 -3.71 2.98 -7.10
C SER A 64 -2.27 3.39 -7.41
N LYS A 65 -1.91 3.52 -8.70
CA LYS A 65 -0.59 4.04 -9.09
C LYS A 65 -0.36 5.48 -8.62
N ARG A 66 -1.37 6.35 -8.74
CA ARG A 66 -1.25 7.74 -8.26
C ARG A 66 -1.05 7.77 -6.75
N PHE A 67 -1.90 7.06 -6.00
CA PHE A 67 -1.76 6.98 -4.54
C PHE A 67 -0.37 6.48 -4.12
N LEU A 68 0.18 5.48 -4.82
CA LEU A 68 1.53 4.98 -4.61
C LEU A 68 2.57 6.09 -4.76
N TRP A 69 2.56 6.82 -5.88
CA TRP A 69 3.54 7.87 -6.14
C TRP A 69 3.36 9.09 -5.22
N ASP A 70 2.13 9.48 -4.93
CA ASP A 70 1.82 10.55 -3.98
C ASP A 70 2.37 10.22 -2.58
N THR A 71 2.24 8.96 -2.16
CA THR A 71 2.79 8.49 -0.88
C THR A 71 4.32 8.53 -0.87
N VAL A 72 4.97 8.07 -1.95
CA VAL A 72 6.44 8.15 -2.07
C VAL A 72 6.91 9.60 -2.01
N LEU A 73 6.28 10.50 -2.78
CA LEU A 73 6.65 11.92 -2.83
C LEU A 73 6.42 12.64 -1.50
N ALA A 74 5.43 12.22 -0.71
CA ALA A 74 5.15 12.78 0.61
C ALA A 74 6.05 12.21 1.72
N SER A 75 6.53 10.97 1.59
CA SER A 75 7.33 10.29 2.62
C SER A 75 8.81 10.68 2.64
N PHE A 76 9.37 11.18 1.54
CA PHE A 76 10.81 11.42 1.39
C PHE A 76 11.17 12.89 1.11
N GLN A 77 10.49 13.81 1.81
CA GLN A 77 10.83 15.25 1.82
C GLN A 77 11.67 15.62 3.03
#